data_AF-T0JYK8-F1
#
_entry.id   AF-T0JYK8-F1
#
_cell.length_a   1.000
_cell.length_b   1.000
_cell.length_c   1.000
_cell.angle_alpha   90.00
_cell.angle_beta   90.00
_cell.angle_gamma   90.00
#
_symmetry.space_group_name_H-M   'P 1'
#
loop_
_entity.id
_entity.type
_entity.pdbx_description
1 polymer ?
#
loop_
_entity_poly.entity_id
_entity_poly.type
_entity_poly.pdbx_seq_one_letter_code
_entity_poly.pdbx_strand_id
1 'polypeptide(L)'
;MQLSISNILFGLMPALVLLPSVDAQSARSMGFIGCSMAENVAQGYVASWTDINSASWQSFDRQAAQNGKPSAVWVQICIFSQNGATYDEVKKLIANARQHAAPGAEIFITDQPLYDAGQTCFLAGQGGLELTDSLAKRASEDASLNVKYGGTFRLRNGEVADGCHANTAGQQSLGRQAIGFWG
;
A
#
# COMPACT_ATOMS: atom_id res chain seq x y z
N MET A 1 61.06 -47.07 -32.47
CA MET A 1 61.01 -46.49 -31.12
C MET A 1 60.05 -45.30 -31.18
N GLN A 2 58.99 -45.36 -30.38
CA GLN A 2 58.00 -44.32 -30.03
C GLN A 2 57.18 -43.61 -31.11
N LEU A 3 55.92 -44.08 -31.23
CA LEU A 3 54.74 -43.27 -31.56
C LEU A 3 54.43 -42.31 -30.41
N SER A 4 54.13 -41.04 -30.71
CA SER A 4 53.57 -40.09 -29.75
C SER A 4 52.10 -39.82 -30.11
N ILE A 5 51.20 -40.36 -29.30
CA ILE A 5 49.75 -40.12 -29.35
C ILE A 5 49.49 -38.91 -28.46
N SER A 6 49.11 -37.77 -29.05
CA SER A 6 48.61 -36.62 -28.29
C SER A 6 47.13 -36.80 -27.98
N ASN A 7 46.82 -37.05 -26.71
CA ASN A 7 45.47 -37.08 -26.17
C ASN A 7 44.86 -35.68 -26.19
N ILE A 8 43.83 -35.48 -27.02
CA ILE A 8 42.95 -34.32 -26.95
C ILE A 8 41.95 -34.59 -25.82
N LEU A 9 42.16 -33.98 -24.66
CA LEU A 9 41.22 -33.98 -23.55
C LEU A 9 40.06 -33.03 -23.92
N PHE A 10 38.90 -33.59 -24.27
CA PHE A 10 37.64 -32.85 -24.31
C PHE A 10 37.22 -32.52 -22.87
N GLY A 11 37.52 -31.30 -22.43
CA GLY A 11 36.97 -30.74 -21.19
C GLY A 11 35.51 -30.35 -21.39
N LEU A 12 34.59 -31.16 -20.86
CA LEU A 12 33.21 -30.77 -20.62
C LEU A 12 33.20 -29.69 -19.51
N MET A 13 33.10 -28.43 -19.91
CA MET A 13 32.74 -27.34 -19.00
C MET A 13 31.26 -27.50 -18.64
N PRO A 14 30.87 -27.58 -17.35
CA PRO A 14 29.48 -27.46 -16.98
C PRO A 14 29.02 -26.04 -17.34
N ALA A 15 27.92 -25.97 -18.10
CA ALA A 15 27.22 -24.71 -18.33
C ALA A 15 26.80 -24.16 -16.96
N LEU A 16 27.51 -23.13 -16.51
CA LEU A 16 27.10 -22.31 -15.38
C LEU A 16 25.78 -21.67 -15.81
N VAL A 17 24.67 -22.27 -15.37
CA VAL A 17 23.36 -21.63 -15.45
C VAL A 17 23.48 -20.38 -14.58
N LEU A 18 23.69 -19.24 -15.25
CA LEU A 18 23.40 -17.93 -14.71
C LEU A 18 21.90 -17.96 -14.41
N LEU A 19 21.56 -18.40 -13.19
CA LEU A 19 20.29 -17.98 -12.59
C LEU A 19 20.28 -16.46 -12.75
N PRO A 20 19.22 -15.85 -13.30
CA PRO A 20 19.08 -14.42 -13.21
C PRO A 20 19.28 -14.08 -11.73
N SER A 21 20.34 -13.34 -11.44
CA SER A 21 20.40 -12.54 -10.22
C SER A 21 19.05 -11.86 -10.18
N VAL A 22 18.25 -12.15 -9.15
CA VAL A 22 17.03 -11.41 -8.89
C VAL A 22 17.50 -9.97 -8.75
N ASP A 23 17.33 -9.23 -9.86
CA ASP A 23 18.00 -7.95 -10.04
C ASP A 23 17.64 -7.06 -8.86
N ALA A 24 18.70 -6.44 -8.33
CA ALA A 24 18.73 -5.38 -7.34
C ALA A 24 17.34 -4.98 -6.86
N GLN A 25 16.97 -5.38 -5.64
CA GLN A 25 15.98 -4.67 -4.81
C GLN A 25 14.95 -3.96 -5.67
N SER A 26 13.99 -4.70 -6.26
CA SER A 26 12.78 -4.13 -6.92
C SER A 26 12.52 -2.79 -6.25
N ALA A 27 12.80 -1.70 -6.98
CA ALA A 27 13.04 -0.40 -6.35
C ALA A 27 11.91 -0.18 -5.36
N ARG A 28 12.24 -0.16 -4.05
CA ARG A 28 11.22 -0.21 -3.00
C ARG A 28 10.22 0.88 -3.32
N SER A 29 9.01 0.49 -3.69
CA SER A 29 7.99 1.35 -4.25
C SER A 29 6.71 1.08 -3.51
N MET A 30 6.03 2.15 -3.14
CA MET A 30 4.80 2.12 -2.37
C MET A 30 3.66 2.62 -3.25
N GLY A 31 2.65 1.78 -3.46
CA GLY A 31 1.35 2.22 -3.93
C GLY A 31 0.48 2.63 -2.75
N PHE A 32 -0.40 3.60 -2.92
CA PHE A 32 -1.39 3.99 -1.91
C PHE A 32 -2.80 3.87 -2.47
N ILE A 33 -3.74 3.40 -1.66
CA ILE A 33 -5.14 3.25 -2.05
C ILE A 33 -6.07 3.50 -0.85
N GLY A 34 -7.16 4.25 -1.06
CA GLY A 34 -8.17 4.56 -0.03
C GLY A 34 -9.14 5.67 -0.49
N CYS A 35 -9.61 6.55 0.41
CA CYS A 35 -10.47 7.69 0.03
C CYS A 35 -9.68 8.91 -0.46
N SER A 36 -10.37 10.05 -0.64
CA SER A 36 -9.73 11.37 -0.81
C SER A 36 -8.61 11.63 0.21
N MET A 37 -8.70 11.07 1.42
CA MET A 37 -7.64 11.14 2.44
C MET A 37 -6.41 10.30 2.11
N ALA A 38 -6.56 9.16 1.43
CA ALA A 38 -5.42 8.37 0.97
C ALA A 38 -4.68 9.12 -0.16
N GLU A 39 -5.41 9.93 -0.93
CA GLU A 39 -4.81 10.93 -1.82
C GLU A 39 -4.12 12.04 -1.04
N ASN A 40 -4.65 12.46 0.09
CA ASN A 40 -3.92 13.44 0.89
C ASN A 40 -2.62 12.86 1.47
N VAL A 41 -2.56 11.54 1.71
CA VAL A 41 -1.35 10.83 2.12
C VAL A 41 -0.37 10.64 0.94
N ALA A 42 -0.86 10.43 -0.30
CA ALA A 42 -0.03 9.94 -1.42
C ALA A 42 -0.27 10.56 -2.82
N GLN A 43 -1.31 11.37 -2.96
CA GLN A 43 -1.87 12.06 -4.14
C GLN A 43 -2.50 11.17 -5.26
N GLY A 44 -3.59 10.42 -4.98
CA GLY A 44 -4.67 10.13 -5.98
C GLY A 44 -5.76 9.07 -5.65
N TYR A 45 -7.06 9.40 -5.88
CA TYR A 45 -8.26 8.53 -6.08
C TYR A 45 -9.29 8.16 -4.94
N VAL A 46 -10.46 8.82 -4.79
CA VAL A 46 -11.66 8.61 -3.92
C VAL A 46 -12.48 7.31 -4.10
N ALA A 47 -12.70 6.61 -2.98
CA ALA A 47 -13.87 5.82 -2.54
C ALA A 47 -14.79 5.12 -3.56
N SER A 48 -14.26 4.07 -4.20
CA SER A 48 -14.92 2.76 -4.30
C SER A 48 -13.82 1.69 -4.33
N TRP A 49 -13.41 1.19 -3.16
CA TRP A 49 -12.25 0.31 -3.04
C TRP A 49 -12.58 -1.19 -3.22
N THR A 50 -13.86 -1.56 -3.13
CA THR A 50 -14.30 -2.95 -3.32
C THR A 50 -14.54 -3.29 -4.79
N ASP A 51 -14.91 -2.32 -5.63
CA ASP A 51 -15.02 -2.50 -7.07
C ASP A 51 -13.67 -2.28 -7.74
N ILE A 52 -13.08 -3.36 -8.23
CA ILE A 52 -11.80 -3.36 -8.94
C ILE A 52 -11.80 -2.49 -10.22
N ASN A 53 -12.98 -2.18 -10.76
CA ASN A 53 -13.12 -1.33 -11.93
C ASN A 53 -13.29 0.15 -11.57
N SER A 54 -13.18 0.53 -10.30
CA SER A 54 -13.34 1.93 -9.88
C SER A 54 -12.25 2.84 -10.46
N ALA A 55 -12.55 4.14 -10.54
CA ALA A 55 -11.58 5.13 -11.01
C ALA A 55 -10.27 5.12 -10.18
N SER A 56 -10.34 4.78 -8.88
CA SER A 56 -9.18 4.66 -8.01
C SER A 56 -8.26 3.51 -8.43
N TRP A 57 -8.81 2.31 -8.65
CA TRP A 57 -8.01 1.16 -9.10
C TRP A 57 -7.48 1.35 -10.51
N GLN A 58 -8.27 1.94 -11.41
CA GLN A 58 -7.77 2.31 -12.74
C GLN A 58 -6.61 3.31 -12.67
N SER A 59 -6.62 4.25 -11.72
CA SER A 59 -5.51 5.18 -11.52
C SER A 59 -4.27 4.49 -10.96
N PHE A 60 -4.46 3.62 -9.98
CA PHE A 60 -3.40 2.76 -9.45
C PHE A 60 -2.75 1.96 -10.58
N ASP A 61 -3.55 1.31 -11.43
CA ASP A 61 -3.08 0.51 -12.54
C ASP A 61 -2.34 1.33 -13.61
N ARG A 62 -2.80 2.55 -13.91
CA ARG A 62 -2.06 3.45 -14.80
C ARG A 62 -0.68 3.79 -14.24
N GLN A 63 -0.58 4.09 -12.95
CA GLN A 63 0.72 4.36 -12.31
C GLN A 63 1.61 3.12 -12.28
N ALA A 64 1.05 1.95 -11.99
CA ALA A 64 1.78 0.68 -12.00
C ALA A 64 2.25 0.29 -13.41
N ALA A 65 1.47 0.58 -14.46
CA ALA A 65 1.86 0.35 -15.84
C ALA A 65 3.01 1.28 -16.29
N GLN A 66 3.07 2.50 -15.76
CA GLN A 66 4.11 3.49 -16.08
C GLN A 66 5.41 3.27 -15.28
N ASN A 67 5.28 2.90 -14.00
CA ASN A 67 6.41 2.89 -13.05
C ASN A 67 6.79 1.48 -12.56
N GLY A 68 6.05 0.46 -12.98
CA GLY A 68 6.15 -0.89 -12.43
C GLY A 68 5.17 -1.12 -11.28
N LYS A 69 4.75 -2.37 -11.08
CA LYS A 69 3.89 -2.75 -9.96
C LYS A 69 4.66 -2.57 -8.64
N PRO A 70 4.03 -2.00 -7.59
CA PRO A 70 4.74 -1.67 -6.37
C PRO A 70 5.06 -2.91 -5.52
N SER A 71 6.22 -2.89 -4.85
CA SER A 71 6.65 -3.93 -3.91
C SER A 71 6.00 -3.80 -2.53
N ALA A 72 5.33 -2.68 -2.26
CA ALA A 72 4.53 -2.43 -1.06
C ALA A 72 3.25 -1.67 -1.41
N VAL A 73 2.16 -1.90 -0.71
CA VAL A 73 0.92 -1.12 -0.84
C VAL A 73 0.41 -0.69 0.53
N TRP A 74 0.09 0.59 0.66
CA TRP A 74 -0.58 1.15 1.82
C TRP A 74 -2.06 1.31 1.55
N VAL A 75 -2.86 0.66 2.37
CA VAL A 75 -4.32 0.68 2.32
C VAL A 75 -4.82 1.57 3.46
N GLN A 76 -5.58 2.61 3.13
CA GLN A 76 -6.27 3.40 4.15
C GLN A 76 -7.77 3.11 4.12
N ILE A 77 -8.31 2.65 5.25
CA ILE A 77 -9.74 2.50 5.45
C ILE A 77 -10.31 3.90 5.72
N CYS A 78 -11.25 4.34 4.89
CA CYS A 78 -12.07 5.51 5.17
C CYS A 78 -13.54 5.14 5.06
N ILE A 79 -14.41 5.95 5.66
CA ILE A 79 -15.85 5.74 5.56
C ILE A 79 -16.60 7.05 5.39
N PHE A 80 -17.82 6.93 4.86
CA PHE A 80 -18.87 7.92 5.04
C PHE A 80 -19.88 7.37 6.06
N SER A 81 -20.37 8.23 6.94
CA SER A 81 -21.28 7.89 8.04
C SER A 81 -22.53 7.14 7.60
N GLN A 82 -23.00 7.40 6.38
CA GLN A 82 -24.18 6.75 5.79
C GLN A 82 -23.95 5.28 5.44
N ASN A 83 -22.70 4.88 5.16
CA ASN A 83 -22.36 3.55 4.65
C ASN A 83 -21.55 2.71 5.65
N GLY A 84 -20.68 3.35 6.44
CA GLY A 84 -19.75 2.64 7.32
C GLY A 84 -18.73 1.80 6.55
N ALA A 85 -18.21 0.77 7.21
CA ALA A 85 -17.43 -0.31 6.60
C ALA A 85 -17.58 -1.60 7.40
N THR A 86 -17.51 -2.72 6.70
CA THR A 86 -17.50 -4.07 7.29
C THR A 86 -16.13 -4.71 7.19
N TYR A 87 -15.87 -5.71 8.04
CA TYR A 87 -14.61 -6.45 7.98
C TYR A 87 -14.46 -7.25 6.67
N ASP A 88 -15.55 -7.72 6.07
CA ASP A 88 -15.50 -8.40 4.77
C ASP A 88 -15.09 -7.46 3.63
N GLU A 89 -15.51 -6.20 3.67
CA GLU A 89 -15.06 -5.18 2.70
C GLU A 89 -13.57 -4.86 2.88
N VAL A 90 -13.07 -4.85 4.11
CA VAL A 90 -11.64 -4.68 4.39
C VAL A 90 -10.81 -5.85 3.84
N LYS A 91 -11.28 -7.10 4.02
CA LYS A 91 -10.62 -8.27 3.41
C LYS A 91 -10.59 -8.19 1.88
N LYS A 92 -11.71 -7.76 1.27
CA LYS A 92 -11.79 -7.56 -0.20
C LYS A 92 -10.81 -6.48 -0.66
N LEU A 93 -10.72 -5.37 0.06
CA LEU A 93 -9.78 -4.29 -0.23
C LEU A 93 -8.31 -4.76 -0.18
N ILE A 94 -7.95 -5.54 0.84
CA ILE A 94 -6.60 -6.15 0.94
C ILE A 94 -6.35 -7.13 -0.21
N ALA A 95 -7.33 -7.99 -0.53
CA ALA A 95 -7.22 -8.93 -1.64
C ALA A 95 -7.01 -8.22 -2.98
N ASN A 96 -7.76 -7.14 -3.23
CA ASN A 96 -7.60 -6.30 -4.40
C ASN A 96 -6.18 -5.69 -4.44
N ALA A 97 -5.72 -5.08 -3.34
CA ALA A 97 -4.37 -4.52 -3.26
C ALA A 97 -3.28 -5.53 -3.68
N ARG A 98 -3.41 -6.80 -3.28
CA ARG A 98 -2.48 -7.87 -3.69
C ARG A 98 -2.55 -8.22 -5.17
N GLN A 99 -3.73 -8.17 -5.80
CA GLN A 99 -3.88 -8.44 -7.24
C GLN A 99 -3.20 -7.37 -8.11
N HIS A 100 -3.21 -6.12 -7.63
CA HIS A 100 -2.63 -4.98 -8.36
C HIS A 100 -1.14 -4.76 -8.06
N ALA A 101 -0.65 -5.23 -6.91
CA ALA A 101 0.75 -5.12 -6.52
C ALA A 101 1.67 -6.16 -7.19
N ALA A 102 2.98 -6.00 -7.00
CA ALA A 102 3.95 -7.02 -7.40
C ALA A 102 3.74 -8.31 -6.57
N PRO A 103 4.09 -9.49 -7.13
CA PRO A 103 4.07 -10.73 -6.35
C PRO A 103 4.89 -10.60 -5.06
N GLY A 104 4.30 -10.99 -3.94
CA GLY A 104 4.95 -10.89 -2.63
C GLY A 104 4.96 -9.49 -2.01
N ALA A 105 4.23 -8.53 -2.57
CA ALA A 105 4.18 -7.18 -2.02
C ALA A 105 3.73 -7.14 -0.55
N GLU A 106 4.41 -6.28 0.22
CA GLU A 106 4.01 -5.99 1.60
C GLU A 106 2.74 -5.13 1.59
N ILE A 107 1.78 -5.44 2.48
CA ILE A 107 0.57 -4.64 2.60
C ILE A 107 0.54 -4.00 3.98
N PHE A 108 0.41 -2.69 4.00
CA PHE A 108 0.21 -1.88 5.19
C PHE A 108 -1.26 -1.44 5.24
N ILE A 109 -1.83 -1.36 6.44
CA ILE A 109 -3.20 -0.90 6.61
C ILE A 109 -3.31 0.13 7.73
N THR A 110 -4.06 1.19 7.49
CA THR A 110 -4.40 2.20 8.50
C THR A 110 -5.85 2.61 8.44
N ASP A 111 -6.28 3.24 9.52
CA ASP A 111 -7.52 3.98 9.64
C ASP A 111 -7.49 5.34 8.93
N GLN A 112 -8.66 5.98 8.89
CA GLN A 112 -8.79 7.37 8.46
C GLN A 112 -8.07 8.26 9.47
N PRO A 113 -7.40 9.35 9.04
CA PRO A 113 -6.57 10.12 9.97
C PRO A 113 -7.39 10.66 11.15
N LEU A 114 -6.78 10.63 12.34
CA LEU A 114 -7.27 11.35 13.50
C LEU A 114 -6.98 12.85 13.37
N TYR A 115 -7.62 13.61 14.23
CA TYR A 115 -7.49 15.07 14.31
C TYR A 115 -7.04 15.48 15.71
N ASP A 116 -6.46 16.66 15.85
CA ASP A 116 -6.24 17.27 17.15
C ASP A 116 -7.57 17.50 17.90
N ALA A 117 -7.47 17.64 19.23
CA ALA A 117 -8.64 17.79 20.09
C ALA A 117 -9.53 18.96 19.64
N GLY A 118 -10.85 18.71 19.60
CA GLY A 118 -11.84 19.69 19.15
C GLY A 118 -12.21 19.57 17.67
N GLN A 119 -11.59 18.65 16.92
CA GLN A 119 -11.91 18.41 15.52
C GLN A 119 -12.18 16.92 15.23
N THR A 120 -13.08 16.65 14.29
CA THR A 120 -13.33 15.32 13.73
C THR A 120 -13.77 15.44 12.28
N CYS A 121 -13.58 14.38 11.48
CA CYS A 121 -14.11 14.34 10.13
C CYS A 121 -15.64 14.20 10.17
N PHE A 122 -16.36 15.26 9.79
CA PHE A 122 -17.82 15.22 9.75
C PHE A 122 -18.38 14.16 8.78
N LEU A 123 -17.63 13.80 7.73
CA LEU A 123 -18.04 12.78 6.76
C LEU A 123 -18.08 11.38 7.37
N ALA A 124 -17.16 11.06 8.28
CA ALA A 124 -17.11 9.76 8.94
C ALA A 124 -18.21 9.60 10.00
N GLY A 125 -18.71 10.73 10.53
CA GLY A 125 -19.71 10.74 11.60
C GLY A 125 -19.16 10.30 12.95
N GLN A 126 -20.03 10.30 13.95
CA GLN A 126 -19.66 9.88 15.30
C GLN A 126 -19.32 8.39 15.32
N GLY A 127 -18.19 8.02 15.93
CA GLY A 127 -17.73 6.63 16.01
C GLY A 127 -17.03 6.13 14.74
N GLY A 128 -16.98 6.95 13.67
CA GLY A 128 -16.46 6.50 12.39
C GLY A 128 -14.95 6.27 12.38
N LEU A 129 -14.18 7.12 13.06
CA LEU A 129 -12.73 6.97 13.16
C LEU A 129 -12.39 5.72 14.00
N GLU A 130 -13.08 5.53 15.12
CA GLU A 130 -12.96 4.36 15.99
C GLU A 130 -13.30 3.06 15.25
N LEU A 131 -14.33 3.09 14.41
CA LEU A 131 -14.66 1.95 13.55
C LEU A 131 -13.50 1.62 12.60
N THR A 132 -12.96 2.60 11.87
CA THR A 132 -11.86 2.34 10.93
C THR A 132 -10.58 1.86 11.62
N ASP A 133 -10.27 2.38 12.81
CA ASP A 133 -9.14 1.92 13.64
C ASP A 133 -9.33 0.47 14.08
N SER A 134 -10.51 0.14 14.61
CA SER A 134 -10.81 -1.23 15.03
C SER A 134 -10.71 -2.23 13.87
N LEU A 135 -11.13 -1.84 12.67
CA LEU A 135 -11.06 -2.68 11.48
C LEU A 135 -9.63 -2.86 10.97
N ALA A 136 -8.81 -1.80 10.97
CA ALA A 136 -7.41 -1.86 10.56
C ALA A 136 -6.59 -2.75 11.51
N LYS A 137 -6.77 -2.58 12.83
CA LYS A 137 -6.13 -3.43 13.85
C LYS A 137 -6.55 -4.88 13.71
N ARG A 138 -7.86 -5.14 13.61
CA ARG A 138 -8.38 -6.49 13.40
C ARG A 138 -7.78 -7.16 12.17
N ALA A 139 -7.66 -6.43 11.06
CA ALA A 139 -7.05 -6.96 9.85
C ALA A 139 -5.56 -7.30 10.03
N SER A 140 -4.82 -6.50 10.79
CA SER A 140 -3.40 -6.75 11.09
C SER A 140 -3.16 -7.91 12.07
N GLU A 141 -4.13 -8.21 12.92
CA GLU A 141 -4.10 -9.35 13.86
C GLU A 141 -4.49 -10.66 13.17
N ASP A 142 -5.22 -10.58 12.05
CA ASP A 142 -5.60 -11.73 11.24
C ASP A 142 -4.40 -12.21 10.40
N ALA A 143 -3.71 -13.22 10.93
CA ALA A 143 -2.54 -13.82 10.29
C ALA A 143 -2.82 -14.34 8.85
N SER A 144 -4.08 -14.63 8.51
CA SER A 144 -4.44 -15.08 7.16
C SER A 144 -4.35 -13.95 6.12
N LEU A 145 -4.45 -12.69 6.55
CA LEU A 145 -4.37 -11.53 5.67
C LEU A 145 -2.93 -11.06 5.47
N ASN A 146 -2.02 -11.36 6.40
CA ASN A 146 -0.59 -11.00 6.36
C ASN A 146 -0.38 -9.51 6.02
N VAL A 147 -1.04 -8.63 6.78
CA VAL A 147 -0.94 -7.17 6.64
C VAL A 147 -0.37 -6.55 7.90
N LYS A 148 0.37 -5.45 7.77
CA LYS A 148 0.98 -4.72 8.89
C LYS A 148 0.13 -3.50 9.23
N TYR A 149 -0.19 -3.30 10.51
CA TYR A 149 -0.81 -2.04 10.93
C TYR A 149 0.21 -0.90 10.79
N GLY A 150 -0.10 0.11 9.98
CA GLY A 150 0.77 1.24 9.67
C GLY A 150 0.79 2.33 10.75
N GLY A 151 0.07 2.11 11.86
CA GLY A 151 -0.12 3.09 12.91
C GLY A 151 -1.24 4.08 12.59
N THR A 152 -1.46 4.99 13.53
CA THR A 152 -2.50 6.01 13.42
C THR A 152 -1.91 7.29 12.86
N PHE A 153 -2.48 7.78 11.76
CA PHE A 153 -2.09 9.07 11.19
C PHE A 153 -2.88 10.19 11.82
N ARG A 154 -2.27 11.37 11.94
CA ARG A 154 -2.90 12.55 12.56
C ARG A 154 -2.73 13.80 11.70
N LEU A 155 -3.83 14.52 11.51
CA LEU A 155 -3.84 15.89 11.03
C LEU A 155 -3.90 16.87 12.21
N ARG A 156 -3.01 17.85 12.18
CA ARG A 156 -2.89 18.87 13.22
C ARG A 156 -3.77 20.08 12.93
N ASN A 157 -3.94 20.94 13.94
CA ASN A 157 -4.56 22.25 13.72
C ASN A 157 -3.85 23.03 12.61
N GLY A 158 -4.62 23.57 11.66
CA GLY A 158 -4.10 24.27 10.48
C GLY A 158 -3.67 23.36 9.32
N GLU A 159 -3.80 22.04 9.45
CA GLU A 159 -3.51 21.07 8.38
C GLU A 159 -4.78 20.60 7.65
N VAL A 160 -5.96 21.09 8.04
CA VAL A 160 -7.27 20.67 7.49
C VAL A 160 -7.91 21.82 6.72
N ALA A 161 -8.45 21.52 5.54
CA ALA A 161 -9.03 22.49 4.61
C ALA A 161 -10.51 22.78 4.88
N ASP A 162 -11.31 21.74 5.12
CA ASP A 162 -12.78 21.83 5.09
C ASP A 162 -13.46 21.07 6.25
N GLY A 163 -12.71 20.81 7.31
CA GLY A 163 -13.18 20.03 8.47
C GLY A 163 -13.00 18.52 8.33
N CYS A 164 -12.55 18.01 7.19
CA CYS A 164 -12.10 16.61 7.08
C CYS A 164 -10.84 16.46 6.22
N HIS A 165 -10.78 17.11 5.06
CA HIS A 165 -9.69 16.91 4.12
C HIS A 165 -8.43 17.68 4.51
N ALA A 166 -7.26 17.07 4.30
CA ALA A 166 -6.01 17.76 4.50
C ALA A 166 -5.87 18.92 3.49
N ASN A 167 -5.32 20.04 3.92
CA ASN A 167 -4.78 21.05 3.02
C ASN A 167 -3.35 20.68 2.59
N THR A 168 -2.68 21.52 1.80
CA THR A 168 -1.30 21.27 1.34
C THR A 168 -0.31 20.96 2.47
N ALA A 169 -0.41 21.65 3.62
CA ALA A 169 0.45 21.39 4.77
C ALA A 169 0.13 20.03 5.41
N GLY A 170 -1.16 19.68 5.52
CA GLY A 170 -1.59 18.39 6.01
C GLY A 170 -1.20 17.23 5.12
N GLN A 171 -1.25 17.39 3.79
CA GLN A 171 -0.78 16.38 2.85
C GLN A 171 0.71 16.06 3.08
N GLN A 172 1.54 17.10 3.19
CA GLN A 172 2.96 16.92 3.51
C GLN A 172 3.18 16.28 4.88
N SER A 173 2.35 16.63 5.87
CA SER A 173 2.39 16.06 7.21
C SER A 173 2.07 14.57 7.23
N LEU A 174 1.00 14.17 6.54
CA LEU A 174 0.59 12.78 6.40
C LEU A 174 1.61 11.96 5.59
N GLY A 175 2.14 12.52 4.50
CA GLY A 175 3.21 11.87 3.72
C GLY A 175 4.46 11.61 4.56
N ARG A 176 4.88 12.58 5.41
CA ARG A 176 6.00 12.36 6.35
C ARG A 176 5.72 11.28 7.38
N GLN A 177 4.48 11.16 7.86
CA GLN A 177 4.09 10.08 8.79
C GLN A 177 4.18 8.71 8.11
N ALA A 178 3.75 8.60 6.85
CA ALA A 178 3.87 7.37 6.07
C ALA A 178 5.34 6.99 5.79
N ILE A 179 6.17 7.94 5.37
CA ILE A 179 7.62 7.74 5.19
C ILE A 179 8.28 7.30 6.50
N GLY A 180 7.93 7.94 7.62
CA GLY A 180 8.48 7.58 8.93
C GLY A 180 8.21 6.12 9.34
N PHE A 181 7.16 5.50 8.80
CA PHE A 181 6.85 4.09 9.03
C PHE A 181 7.54 3.15 8.04
N TRP A 182 7.57 3.52 6.76
CA TRP A 182 8.06 2.64 5.69
C TRP A 182 9.59 2.68 5.50
N GLY A 183 10.23 3.81 5.84
CA GLY A 183 11.66 4.09 5.61
C GLY A 183 11.91 4.83 4.30
#